data_AF-A0A958N2M0-F1
#
_entry.id   AF-A0A958N2M0-F1
#
_cell.length_a   1.000
_cell.length_b   1.000
_cell.length_c   1.000
_cell.angle_alpha   90.00
_cell.angle_beta   90.00
_cell.angle_gamma   90.00
#
_symmetry.space_group_name_H-M   'P 1'
#
loop_
_entity.id
_entity.type
_entity.pdbx_description
1 polymer ?
#
loop_
_entity_poly.entity_id
_entity_poly.type
_entity_poly.pdbx_seq_one_letter_code
_entity_poly.pdbx_strand_id
1 'polypeptide(L)'
;MKKKEFNFKKAKKVGNRFKDKDVKISVTSRLDSDVVFWLKSEAEKRGLPYQTFMNSLLKQAMSGTLTDVETLRKVIREELKNKKVV
;
A
#
# COMPACT_ATOMS: atom_id res chain seq x y z
N MET A 1 3.39 -23.52 -32.09
CA MET A 1 3.84 -24.17 -30.84
C MET A 1 2.64 -24.84 -30.16
N LYS A 2 2.64 -26.18 -30.01
CA LYS A 2 1.54 -26.90 -29.34
C LYS A 2 1.59 -26.66 -27.82
N LYS A 3 0.46 -26.29 -27.21
CA LYS A 3 0.32 -26.17 -25.75
C LYS A 3 0.50 -27.56 -25.12
N LYS A 4 1.37 -27.66 -24.10
CA LYS A 4 1.56 -28.88 -23.31
C LYS A 4 0.33 -29.04 -22.40
N GLU A 5 -0.46 -30.08 -22.65
CA GLU A 5 -1.58 -30.43 -21.79
C GLU A 5 -1.04 -31.18 -20.56
N PHE A 6 -1.20 -30.58 -19.39
CA PHE A 6 -0.75 -31.19 -18.14
C PHE A 6 -1.86 -32.05 -17.57
N ASN A 7 -1.57 -33.34 -17.39
CA ASN A 7 -2.51 -34.31 -16.83
C ASN A 7 -2.38 -34.38 -15.30
N PHE A 8 -3.37 -33.84 -14.59
CA PHE A 8 -3.37 -33.72 -13.13
C PHE A 8 -4.00 -34.93 -12.40
N LYS A 9 -4.25 -36.06 -13.07
CA LYS A 9 -4.95 -37.23 -12.48
C LYS A 9 -4.29 -37.83 -11.23
N LYS A 10 -2.98 -37.62 -11.02
CA LYS A 10 -2.23 -38.11 -9.85
C LYS A 10 -1.67 -36.99 -8.96
N ALA A 11 -2.08 -35.74 -9.18
CA ALA A 11 -1.60 -34.62 -8.38
C ALA A 11 -2.13 -34.74 -6.94
N LYS A 12 -1.22 -34.74 -5.96
CA LYS A 12 -1.57 -34.67 -4.54
C LYS A 12 -2.28 -33.32 -4.30
N LYS A 13 -3.51 -33.35 -3.78
CA LYS A 13 -4.19 -32.14 -3.29
C LYS A 13 -3.36 -31.60 -2.12
N VAL A 14 -2.46 -30.68 -2.42
CA VAL A 14 -1.95 -29.74 -1.43
C VAL A 14 -3.19 -29.07 -0.84
N GLY A 15 -3.47 -29.32 0.45
CA GLY A 15 -4.56 -28.63 1.16
C GLY A 15 -4.39 -27.11 1.07
N ASN A 16 -5.31 -26.32 1.65
CA ASN A 16 -5.27 -24.85 1.57
C ASN A 16 -3.89 -24.28 1.98
N ARG A 17 -3.00 -24.09 0.99
CA ARG A 17 -1.65 -23.51 1.13
C ARG A 17 -1.69 -22.01 1.37
N PHE A 18 -2.88 -21.42 1.39
CA PHE A 18 -3.13 -20.00 1.54
C PHE A 18 -3.88 -19.72 2.85
N LYS A 19 -3.48 -20.38 3.94
CA LYS A 19 -3.94 -20.07 5.30
C LYS A 19 -3.09 -18.97 5.96
N ASP A 20 -2.35 -18.21 5.18
CA ASP A 20 -1.49 -17.16 5.71
C ASP A 20 -2.26 -15.85 5.86
N LYS A 21 -2.03 -15.20 7.01
CA LYS A 21 -2.48 -13.83 7.34
C LYS A 21 -1.97 -12.77 6.35
N ASP A 22 -1.10 -13.16 5.41
CA ASP A 22 -0.44 -12.31 4.41
C ASP A 22 -1.11 -12.30 3.03
N VAL A 23 -2.23 -13.01 2.83
CA VAL A 23 -2.93 -12.99 1.55
C VAL A 23 -3.77 -11.71 1.43
N LYS A 24 -3.56 -10.95 0.34
CA LYS A 24 -4.38 -9.78 0.01
C LYS A 24 -5.86 -10.18 -0.15
N ILE A 25 -6.74 -9.49 0.56
CA ILE A 25 -8.19 -9.68 0.46
C ILE A 25 -8.71 -8.81 -0.69
N SER A 26 -9.44 -9.42 -1.64
CA SER A 26 -10.15 -8.67 -2.68
C SER A 26 -11.42 -8.08 -2.08
N VAL A 27 -11.54 -6.76 -2.13
CA VAL A 27 -12.71 -6.01 -1.64
C VAL A 27 -13.25 -5.13 -2.76
N THR A 28 -14.57 -5.02 -2.85
CA THR A 28 -15.24 -4.06 -3.74
C THR A 28 -15.68 -2.86 -2.91
N SER A 29 -15.07 -1.72 -3.18
CA SER A 29 -15.40 -0.44 -2.54
C SER A 29 -15.79 0.57 -3.60
N ARG A 30 -16.78 1.42 -3.30
CA ARG A 30 -17.10 2.58 -4.14
C ARG A 30 -16.24 3.75 -3.67
N LEU A 31 -15.56 4.39 -4.61
CA LEU A 31 -14.73 5.57 -4.39
C LEU A 31 -15.17 6.64 -5.39
N ASP A 32 -15.08 7.90 -4.99
CA ASP A 32 -15.35 9.01 -5.88
C ASP A 32 -14.34 9.07 -7.03
N SER A 33 -14.81 9.54 -8.19
CA SER A 33 -14.03 9.48 -9.42
C SER A 33 -12.75 10.31 -9.34
N ASP A 34 -12.83 11.49 -8.73
CA ASP A 34 -11.71 12.40 -8.49
C ASP A 34 -10.63 11.76 -7.61
N VAL A 35 -11.03 11.07 -6.53
CA VAL A 35 -10.11 10.34 -5.65
C VAL A 35 -9.37 9.25 -6.41
N VAL A 36 -10.07 8.49 -7.26
CA VAL A 36 -9.45 7.43 -8.08
C VAL A 36 -8.45 8.02 -9.09
N PHE A 37 -8.79 9.14 -9.73
CA PHE A 37 -7.88 9.81 -10.66
C PHE A 37 -6.63 10.33 -9.96
N TRP A 38 -6.79 10.95 -8.79
CA TRP A 38 -5.67 11.42 -7.98
C TRP A 38 -4.75 10.27 -7.57
N LEU A 39 -5.30 9.16 -7.05
CA LEU A 39 -4.53 7.98 -6.66
C LEU A 39 -3.72 7.40 -7.82
N LYS A 40 -4.30 7.35 -9.03
CA LYS A 40 -3.60 6.87 -10.23
C LYS A 40 -2.45 7.80 -10.63
N SER A 41 -2.70 9.11 -10.68
CA SER A 41 -1.67 10.09 -11.03
C SER A 41 -0.50 10.09 -10.05
N GLU A 42 -0.78 10.07 -8.75
CA GLU A 42 0.28 10.02 -7.72
C GLU A 42 1.05 8.70 -7.73
N ALA A 43 0.38 7.58 -8.00
CA ALA A 43 1.05 6.29 -8.11
C ALA A 43 1.98 6.23 -9.33
N GLU A 44 1.56 6.80 -10.46
CA GLU A 44 2.36 6.89 -11.69
C GLU A 44 3.64 7.71 -11.49
N LYS A 45 3.54 8.89 -10.84
CA LYS A 45 4.71 9.72 -10.49
C LYS A 45 5.74 8.97 -9.64
N ARG A 46 5.27 8.02 -8.83
CA ARG A 46 6.11 7.20 -7.93
C ARG A 46 6.54 5.88 -8.57
N GLY A 47 6.10 5.58 -9.79
CA GLY A 47 6.36 4.31 -10.48
C GLY A 47 5.71 3.10 -9.80
N LEU A 48 4.63 3.30 -9.04
CA LEU A 48 3.94 2.27 -8.28
C LEU A 48 2.55 1.97 -8.86
N PRO A 49 2.05 0.73 -8.72
CA PRO A 49 0.65 0.44 -9.00
C PRO A 49 -0.28 1.18 -8.01
N TYR A 50 -1.38 1.75 -8.52
CA TYR A 50 -2.33 2.53 -7.69
C TYR A 50 -2.87 1.73 -6.49
N GLN A 51 -3.12 0.42 -6.63
CA GLN A 51 -3.56 -0.43 -5.52
C GLN A 51 -2.51 -0.54 -4.42
N THR A 52 -1.22 -0.64 -4.78
CA THR A 52 -0.12 -0.69 -3.81
C THR A 52 0.02 0.64 -3.10
N PHE A 53 -0.10 1.75 -3.84
CA PHE A 53 -0.07 3.09 -3.28
C PHE A 53 -1.22 3.34 -2.31
N MET A 54 -2.45 3.04 -2.73
CA MET A 54 -3.66 3.14 -1.90
C MET A 54 -3.52 2.30 -0.61
N ASN A 55 -3.04 1.07 -0.71
CA ASN A 55 -2.83 0.22 0.47
C ASN A 55 -1.74 0.78 1.41
N SER A 56 -0.69 1.39 0.87
CA SER A 56 0.34 2.06 1.68
C SER A 56 -0.23 3.26 2.44
N LEU A 57 -1.06 4.08 1.80
CA LEU A 57 -1.76 5.20 2.45
C LEU A 57 -2.68 4.72 3.57
N LEU A 58 -3.47 3.67 3.32
CA LEU A 58 -4.34 3.09 4.35
C LEU A 58 -3.54 2.54 5.53
N LYS A 59 -2.40 1.87 5.27
CA LYS A 59 -1.49 1.41 6.33
C LYS A 59 -0.91 2.58 7.14
N GLN A 60 -0.51 3.66 6.49
CA GLN A 60 0.00 4.87 7.17
C GLN A 60 -1.07 5.55 8.03
N ALA A 61 -2.31 5.57 7.54
CA ALA A 61 -3.45 6.08 8.30
C ALA A 61 -3.72 5.21 9.54
N MET A 62 -3.66 3.88 9.39
CA MET A 62 -3.82 2.95 10.51
C MET A 62 -2.69 3.06 11.55
N SER A 63 -1.45 3.28 11.12
CA SER A 63 -0.30 3.39 12.03
C SER A 63 -0.21 4.73 12.76
N GLY A 64 -1.12 5.68 12.52
CA GLY A 64 -1.07 7.02 13.13
C GLY A 64 0.14 7.84 12.68
N THR A 65 0.85 7.40 11.64
CA THR A 65 2.00 8.10 11.05
C THR A 65 1.59 9.03 9.92
N LEU A 66 0.29 9.31 9.76
CA LEU A 66 -0.14 10.57 9.16
C LEU A 66 0.39 11.64 10.09
N THR A 67 1.62 12.09 9.83
CA THR A 67 2.34 13.05 10.66
C THR A 67 1.44 14.26 10.81
N ASP A 68 0.82 14.36 11.99
CA ASP A 68 -0.04 15.48 12.27
C ASP A 68 0.77 16.75 12.03
N VAL A 69 0.18 17.71 11.32
CA VAL A 69 0.90 18.92 10.91
C VAL A 69 1.46 19.65 12.13
N GLU A 70 0.85 19.52 13.31
CA GLU A 70 1.41 20.03 14.57
C GLU A 70 2.65 19.26 15.01
N THR A 71 2.70 17.95 14.83
CA THR A 71 3.89 17.14 15.15
C THR A 71 5.06 17.56 14.26
N LEU A 72 4.82 17.75 12.95
CA LEU A 72 5.84 18.27 12.03
C LEU A 72 6.27 19.70 12.40
N ARG A 73 5.32 20.60 12.71
CA ARG A 73 5.64 21.97 13.15
C ARG A 73 6.43 21.98 14.45
N LYS A 74 6.15 21.06 15.37
CA LYS A 74 6.89 20.93 16.63
C LYS A 74 8.34 20.53 16.36
N VAL A 75 8.55 19.48 15.57
CA VAL A 75 9.90 19.01 15.20
C VAL A 75 10.68 20.12 14.47
N ILE A 76 10.06 20.81 13.49
CA ILE A 76 10.71 21.91 12.77
C ILE A 76 11.09 23.07 13.72
N ARG A 77 10.23 23.40 14.70
CA ARG A 77 10.54 24.43 15.71
C ARG A 77 11.68 24.01 16.63
N GLU A 78 11.78 22.74 17.00
CA GLU A 78 12.89 22.22 17.81
C GLU A 78 14.21 22.28 17.03
N GLU A 79 14.23 21.86 15.76
CA GLU A 79 15.41 21.95 14.90
C GLU A 79 15.87 23.42 14.68
N LEU A 80 14.93 24.35 14.50
CA LEU A 80 15.25 25.78 14.35
C LEU A 80 15.77 26.43 15.65
N LYS A 81 15.33 25.95 16.82
CA LYS A 81 15.88 26.42 18.11
C LYS A 81 17.29 25.90 18.34
N ASN A 82 17.55 24.64 18.02
CA ASN A 82 18.89 24.04 18.17
C ASN A 82 19.91 24.70 17.24
N LYS A 83 19.51 25.15 16.04
CA LYS A 83 20.39 25.84 15.10
C LYS A 83 20.78 27.28 15.50
N LYS A 84 20.14 27.87 16.51
CA LYS A 84 20.52 29.19 17.06
C LYS A 84 21.56 29.10 18.18
N VAL A 85 21.99 27.90 18.54
CA VAL A 85 23.02 27.64 19.56
C VAL A 85 24.23 26.98 18.90
N VAL A 86 24.74 27.57 17.82
CA VAL A 86 26.11 27.38 17.32
C VAL A 86 26.57 28.69 16.72
#